data_AF-A0A1Y2EKB9-F1
#
_entry.id   AF-A0A1Y2EKB9-F1
#
_cell.length_a   1.000
_cell.length_b   1.000
_cell.length_c   1.000
_cell.angle_alpha   90.00
_cell.angle_beta   90.00
_cell.angle_gamma   90.00
#
_symmetry.space_group_name_H-M   'P 1'
#
loop_
_entity.id
_entity.type
_entity.pdbx_description
1 polymer ?
#
loop_
_entity_poly.entity_id
_entity_poly.type
_entity_poly.pdbx_seq_one_letter_code
_entity_poly.pdbx_strand_id
1 'polypeptide(L)'
;MYTDPTDIAFASKQTVYAKLDEEERILQDNWAKAKATQLAPCPAGLQWERHLTCPGFRCTGGMHYMSDLIIASGVPSMYTRRCPPDMQMGYMPNYAEGIVPKGYFGPVAPIGIDPHKRQPCYPFWT
;
A
#
# COMPACT_ATOMS: atom_id res chain seq x y z
N MET A 1 9.93 -2.55 6.88
CA MET A 1 9.74 -1.59 7.98
C MET A 1 10.76 -0.48 7.81
N TYR A 2 10.40 0.78 8.12
CA TYR A 2 11.30 1.92 7.94
C TYR A 2 12.40 1.96 9.00
N THR A 3 13.60 2.34 8.57
CA THR A 3 14.77 2.54 9.44
C THR A 3 15.30 3.97 9.38
N ASP A 4 14.96 4.72 8.34
CA ASP A 4 15.33 6.13 8.21
C ASP A 4 14.50 6.99 9.20
N PRO A 5 15.13 7.89 9.98
CA PRO A 5 14.42 8.71 10.96
C PRO A 5 13.31 9.59 10.36
N THR A 6 13.52 10.08 9.13
CA THR A 6 12.53 10.90 8.42
C THR A 6 11.32 10.05 8.04
N ASP A 7 11.57 8.86 7.50
CA ASP A 7 10.50 7.91 7.16
C ASP A 7 9.73 7.47 8.40
N ILE A 8 10.40 7.25 9.54
CA ILE A 8 9.75 6.93 10.82
C ILE A 8 8.83 8.08 11.26
N ALA A 9 9.30 9.33 11.17
CA ALA A 9 8.50 10.49 11.51
C ALA A 9 7.24 10.60 10.63
N PHE A 10 7.38 10.49 9.31
CA PHE A 10 6.24 10.47 8.40
C PHE A 10 5.31 9.28 8.64
N ALA A 11 5.86 8.08 8.87
CA ALA A 11 5.06 6.90 9.17
C ALA A 11 4.20 7.08 10.43
N SER A 12 4.75 7.71 11.48
CA SER A 12 3.99 8.02 12.69
C SER A 12 2.82 8.96 12.40
N LYS A 13 3.04 10.01 11.60
CA LYS A 13 2.02 10.97 11.17
C LYS A 13 0.93 10.34 10.29
N GLN A 14 1.27 9.35 9.47
CA GLN A 14 0.32 8.68 8.58
C GLN A 14 -0.88 8.09 9.34
N THR A 15 -0.66 7.55 10.54
CA THR A 15 -1.72 6.95 11.38
C THR A 15 -2.68 7.99 11.97
N VAL A 16 -2.29 9.26 11.97
CA VAL A 16 -3.08 10.40 12.49
C VAL A 16 -3.34 11.45 11.43
N TYR A 17 -3.28 11.08 10.14
CA TYR A 17 -3.42 11.97 8.98
C TYR A 17 -4.58 12.97 9.09
N ALA A 18 -5.74 12.53 9.62
CA ALA A 18 -6.92 13.38 9.77
C ALA A 18 -6.71 14.59 10.70
N LYS A 19 -5.68 14.58 11.57
CA LYS A 19 -5.34 15.67 12.49
C LYS A 19 -4.35 16.67 11.90
N LEU A 20 -3.70 16.34 10.77
CA LEU A 20 -2.74 17.20 10.10
C LEU A 20 -3.46 18.38 9.44
N ASP A 21 -2.77 19.52 9.35
CA ASP A 21 -3.23 20.65 8.55
C ASP A 21 -3.00 20.44 7.04
N GLU A 22 -3.39 21.41 6.21
CA GLU A 22 -3.32 21.28 4.75
C GLU A 22 -1.88 21.15 4.23
N GLU A 23 -0.94 21.93 4.74
CA GLU A 23 0.46 21.91 4.30
C GLU A 23 1.12 20.58 4.70
N GLU A 24 0.88 20.14 5.94
CA GLU A 24 1.35 18.84 6.42
C GLU A 24 0.77 17.69 5.60
N ARG A 25 -0.52 17.75 5.23
CA ARG A 25 -1.15 16.72 4.39
C ARG A 25 -0.53 16.62 3.00
N ILE A 26 -0.19 17.74 2.37
CA ILE A 26 0.47 17.74 1.06
C ILE A 26 1.83 17.05 1.15
N LEU A 27 2.63 17.39 2.15
CA LEU A 27 3.93 16.75 2.37
C LEU A 27 3.77 15.26 2.68
N GLN A 28 2.81 14.91 3.53
CA GLN A 28 2.50 13.54 3.92
C GLN A 28 2.05 12.70 2.72
N ASP A 29 1.19 13.24 1.86
CA ASP A 29 0.71 12.54 0.67
C ASP A 29 1.83 12.33 -0.35
N ASN A 30 2.70 13.32 -0.56
CA ASN A 30 3.85 13.17 -1.45
C ASN A 30 4.81 12.05 -0.97
N TRP A 31 5.13 12.04 0.33
CA TRP A 31 5.91 10.97 0.93
C TRP A 31 5.21 9.61 0.79
N ALA A 32 3.93 9.54 1.15
CA ALA A 32 3.16 8.30 1.14
C ALA A 32 3.02 7.71 -0.28
N LYS A 33 2.80 8.54 -1.30
CA LYS A 33 2.78 8.11 -2.72
C LYS A 33 4.13 7.52 -3.16
N ALA A 34 5.23 8.16 -2.77
CA ALA A 34 6.57 7.68 -3.07
C ALA A 34 6.82 6.31 -2.40
N LYS A 35 6.44 6.16 -1.13
CA LYS A 35 6.57 4.89 -0.41
C LYS A 35 5.64 3.80 -0.93
N ALA A 36 4.38 4.12 -1.24
CA ALA A 36 3.47 3.15 -1.86
C ALA A 36 4.03 2.63 -3.20
N THR A 37 4.66 3.51 -4.00
CA THR A 37 5.32 3.12 -5.25
C THR A 37 6.53 2.20 -5.01
N GLN A 38 7.31 2.44 -3.96
CA GLN A 38 8.45 1.59 -3.58
C GLN A 38 8.00 0.24 -3.01
N LEU A 39 6.98 0.24 -2.15
CA LEU A 39 6.47 -0.94 -1.46
C LEU A 39 5.67 -1.85 -2.40
N ALA A 40 4.87 -1.27 -3.30
CA ALA A 40 3.99 -2.00 -4.21
C ALA A 40 3.98 -1.29 -5.59
N PRO A 41 5.04 -1.43 -6.40
CA PRO A 41 5.09 -0.84 -7.72
C PRO A 41 4.01 -1.47 -8.62
N CYS A 42 3.31 -0.64 -9.39
CA CYS A 42 2.39 -1.16 -10.41
C CYS A 42 3.18 -1.55 -11.67
N PRO A 43 3.08 -2.81 -12.17
CA PRO A 43 3.79 -3.20 -13.38
C PRO A 43 3.39 -2.41 -14.64
N ALA A 44 2.20 -1.80 -14.64
CA ALA A 44 1.72 -0.94 -15.72
C ALA A 44 2.14 0.55 -15.55
N GLY A 45 2.96 0.89 -14.54
CA GLY A 45 3.41 2.26 -14.30
C GLY A 45 2.34 3.20 -13.74
N LEU A 46 1.22 2.66 -13.25
CA LEU A 46 0.12 3.45 -12.69
C LEU A 46 0.46 3.97 -11.30
N GLN A 47 -0.03 5.18 -11.00
CA GLN A 47 0.29 5.91 -9.77
C GLN A 47 -0.65 5.54 -8.62
N TRP A 48 -0.25 5.93 -7.41
CA TRP A 48 -1.06 5.85 -6.20
C TRP A 48 -1.68 7.22 -5.90
N GLU A 49 -2.99 7.25 -5.68
CA GLU A 49 -3.74 8.46 -5.37
C GLU A 49 -4.49 8.32 -4.05
N ARG A 50 -4.57 9.42 -3.27
CA ARG A 50 -5.32 9.43 -2.01
C ARG A 50 -6.77 9.01 -2.27
N HIS A 51 -7.28 8.06 -1.49
CA HIS A 51 -8.66 7.61 -1.65
C HIS A 51 -9.61 8.64 -1.03
N LEU A 52 -10.67 9.01 -1.77
CA LEU A 52 -11.56 10.12 -1.41
C LEU A 52 -12.31 9.91 -0.09
N THR A 53 -12.64 8.66 0.25
CA THR A 53 -13.55 8.35 1.38
C THR A 53 -12.97 7.39 2.40
N CYS A 54 -11.79 6.81 2.17
CA CYS A 54 -11.21 5.80 3.05
C CYS A 54 -9.75 6.17 3.33
N PRO A 55 -9.24 6.07 4.57
CA PRO A 55 -7.88 6.47 4.91
C PRO A 55 -6.82 5.61 4.20
N GLY A 56 -6.22 6.13 3.12
CA GLY A 56 -5.22 5.42 2.34
C GLY A 56 -5.18 5.86 0.89
N PHE A 57 -4.62 5.00 0.05
CA PHE A 57 -4.32 5.26 -1.35
C PHE A 57 -4.87 4.16 -2.24
N ARG A 58 -5.37 4.53 -3.42
CA ARG A 58 -5.83 3.62 -4.46
C ARG A 58 -4.97 3.79 -5.69
N CYS A 59 -4.54 2.69 -6.28
CA CYS A 59 -3.90 2.70 -7.59
C CYS A 59 -4.86 3.32 -8.62
N THR A 60 -4.37 4.14 -9.55
CA THR A 60 -5.23 4.79 -10.56
C THR A 60 -5.94 3.79 -11.49
N GLY A 61 -5.42 2.56 -11.62
CA GLY A 61 -6.11 1.45 -12.29
C GLY A 61 -7.27 0.84 -11.49
N GLY A 62 -7.49 1.27 -10.26
CA GLY A 62 -8.62 0.87 -9.41
C GLY A 62 -8.54 -0.53 -8.78
N MET A 63 -7.55 -1.35 -9.16
CA MET A 63 -7.46 -2.74 -8.70
C MET A 63 -6.89 -2.91 -7.30
N HIS A 64 -6.03 -1.99 -6.86
CA HIS A 64 -5.31 -2.10 -5.59
C HIS A 64 -5.57 -0.90 -4.67
N TYR A 65 -5.54 -1.17 -3.37
CA TYR A 65 -5.70 -0.20 -2.31
C TYR A 65 -4.66 -0.46 -1.21
N MET A 66 -4.10 0.59 -0.64
CA MET A 66 -3.15 0.53 0.46
C MET A 66 -3.66 1.46 1.56
N SER A 67 -3.98 0.92 2.73
CA SER A 67 -4.46 1.76 3.85
C SER A 67 -3.32 2.58 4.43
N ASP A 68 -3.66 3.66 5.13
CA ASP A 68 -2.70 4.47 5.89
C ASP A 68 -1.87 3.61 6.88
N LEU A 69 -2.50 2.58 7.47
CA LEU A 69 -1.82 1.61 8.36
C LEU A 69 -0.79 0.76 7.63
N ILE A 70 -1.08 0.30 6.42
CA ILE A 70 -0.11 -0.46 5.62
C ILE A 70 1.09 0.43 5.28
N ILE A 71 0.85 1.67 4.82
CA ILE A 71 1.92 2.61 4.48
C ILE A 71 2.78 2.89 5.71
N ALA A 72 2.16 3.14 6.87
CA ALA A 72 2.85 3.39 8.13
C ALA A 72 3.72 2.22 8.58
N SER A 73 3.29 0.98 8.33
CA SER A 73 4.07 -0.22 8.71
C SER A 73 5.39 -0.35 7.95
N GLY A 74 5.47 0.21 6.74
CA GLY A 74 6.60 0.02 5.83
C GLY A 74 6.81 -1.43 5.40
N VAL A 75 5.79 -2.28 5.49
CA VAL A 75 5.80 -3.68 5.02
C VAL A 75 5.10 -3.74 3.66
N PRO A 76 5.77 -4.27 2.61
CA PRO A 76 5.17 -4.44 1.29
C PRO A 76 3.87 -5.25 1.32
N SER A 77 2.74 -4.57 1.18
CA SER A 77 1.43 -5.22 1.13
C SER A 77 0.36 -4.30 0.52
N MET A 78 -0.74 -4.87 0.06
CA MET A 78 -1.87 -4.13 -0.48
C MET A 78 -3.17 -4.96 -0.42
N TYR A 79 -4.31 -4.31 -0.51
CA TYR A 79 -5.59 -4.95 -0.79
C TYR A 79 -5.88 -5.00 -2.29
N THR A 80 -6.59 -6.01 -2.76
CA THR A 80 -6.94 -6.22 -4.18
C THR A 80 -8.44 -6.49 -4.37
N ARG A 81 -9.02 -6.09 -5.52
CA ARG A 81 -10.41 -6.41 -5.89
C ARG A 81 -10.62 -7.83 -6.45
N ARG A 82 -9.55 -8.51 -6.88
CA ARG A 82 -9.62 -9.87 -7.40
C ARG A 82 -8.78 -10.79 -6.55
N CYS A 83 -9.39 -11.87 -6.08
CA CYS A 83 -8.68 -13.01 -5.51
C CYS A 83 -8.23 -13.88 -6.70
N PRO A 84 -6.93 -14.09 -6.94
CA PRO A 84 -6.48 -15.09 -7.90
C PRO A 84 -6.99 -16.47 -7.45
N PRO A 85 -7.58 -17.29 -8.34
CA PRO A 85 -8.19 -18.57 -7.97
C PRO A 85 -7.22 -19.60 -7.37
N ASP A 86 -5.91 -19.33 -7.46
CA ASP A 86 -4.78 -20.17 -7.05
C ASP A 86 -4.00 -19.61 -5.85
N MET A 87 -4.38 -18.46 -5.29
CA MET A 87 -3.76 -17.96 -4.06
C MET A 87 -4.30 -18.73 -2.85
N GLN A 88 -3.48 -19.63 -2.30
CA GLN A 88 -3.51 -19.87 -0.86
C GLN A 88 -3.31 -18.52 -0.20
N MET A 89 -4.38 -17.96 0.38
CA MET A 89 -4.34 -16.74 1.17
C MET A 89 -3.27 -16.94 2.24
N GLY A 90 -2.06 -16.44 1.98
CA GLY A 90 -1.04 -16.29 2.98
C GLY A 90 -1.63 -15.34 4.00
N TYR A 91 -2.19 -15.94 5.06
CA TYR A 91 -2.84 -15.24 6.14
C TYR A 91 -1.77 -14.34 6.78
N MET A 92 -1.69 -13.08 6.37
CA MET A 92 -0.86 -12.13 7.08
C MET A 92 -1.57 -11.80 8.39
N PRO A 93 -0.90 -11.98 9.54
CA PRO A 93 -1.52 -11.70 10.82
C PRO A 93 -1.79 -10.19 10.94
N ASN A 94 -3.08 -9.86 11.02
CA ASN A 94 -3.62 -8.68 11.67
C ASN A 94 -3.17 -7.28 11.18
N TYR A 95 -3.53 -6.91 9.95
CA TYR A 95 -3.78 -5.48 9.62
C TYR A 95 -5.29 -5.17 9.54
N ALA A 96 -6.10 -5.91 10.29
CA ALA A 96 -7.56 -5.86 10.26
C ALA A 96 -8.17 -4.58 10.88
N GLU A 97 -7.36 -3.62 11.33
CA GLU A 97 -7.85 -2.46 12.10
C GLU A 97 -8.18 -1.22 11.26
N GLY A 98 -8.12 -1.31 9.93
CA GLY A 98 -8.41 -0.18 9.03
C GLY A 98 -9.78 -0.22 8.37
N ILE A 99 -10.39 0.96 8.13
CA ILE A 99 -11.55 1.10 7.24
C ILE A 99 -11.09 0.85 5.80
N VAL A 100 -11.42 -0.33 5.25
CA VAL A 100 -11.09 -0.71 3.87
C VAL A 100 -12.30 -0.51 2.95
N PRO A 101 -12.14 0.01 1.71
CA PRO A 101 -13.25 0.13 0.78
C PRO A 101 -13.91 -1.22 0.47
N LYS A 102 -15.24 -1.24 0.27
CA LYS A 102 -16.00 -2.45 -0.06
C LYS A 102 -15.48 -3.11 -1.34
N GLY A 103 -15.34 -4.43 -1.30
CA GLY A 103 -14.92 -5.25 -2.45
C GLY A 103 -13.41 -5.39 -2.63
N TYR A 104 -12.62 -4.90 -1.67
CA TYR A 104 -11.19 -5.20 -1.56
C TYR A 104 -10.95 -6.34 -0.56
N PHE A 105 -9.97 -7.18 -0.85
CA PHE A 105 -9.57 -8.36 -0.08
C PHE A 105 -8.06 -8.32 0.17
N GLY A 106 -7.59 -8.92 1.27
CA GLY A 106 -6.18 -8.93 1.65
C GLY A 106 -5.97 -8.68 3.15
N PRO A 107 -4.79 -8.18 3.58
CA PRO A 107 -3.68 -7.75 2.72
C PRO A 107 -2.98 -8.91 1.99
N VAL A 108 -2.53 -8.66 0.77
CA VAL A 108 -1.74 -9.58 -0.07
C VAL A 108 -0.37 -8.97 -0.36
N ALA A 109 0.61 -9.81 -0.68
CA ALA A 109 1.91 -9.34 -1.18
C ALA A 109 1.75 -8.65 -2.54
N PRO A 110 2.52 -7.59 -2.82
CA PRO A 110 2.54 -6.96 -4.14
C PRO A 110 3.08 -7.93 -5.19
N ILE A 111 2.55 -7.83 -6.40
CA ILE A 111 3.09 -8.58 -7.54
C ILE A 111 4.45 -7.97 -7.88
N GLY A 112 5.51 -8.76 -7.75
CA GLY A 112 6.83 -8.39 -8.23
C GLY A 112 6.92 -8.47 -9.74
N ILE A 113 7.97 -7.90 -10.31
CA ILE A 113 8.37 -8.17 -11.69
C ILE A 113 9.58 -9.11 -11.62
N ASP A 114 9.47 -10.26 -12.25
CA ASP A 114 10.63 -11.15 -12.44
C ASP A 114 11.69 -10.35 -13.25
N PRO A 115 12.88 -10.09 -12.70
CA PRO A 115 13.87 -9.25 -13.37
C PRO A 115 14.41 -9.90 -14.66
N HIS A 116 14.29 -11.21 -14.82
CA HIS A 116 14.71 -11.96 -15.99
C HIS A 116 13.61 -12.05 -17.05
N LYS A 117 12.36 -12.31 -16.63
CA LYS A 117 11.24 -12.54 -17.56
C LYS A 117 10.43 -11.28 -17.85
N ARG A 118 10.60 -10.22 -17.06
CA ARG A 118 9.76 -9.01 -17.06
C ARG A 118 8.26 -9.31 -16.98
N GLN A 119 7.91 -10.47 -16.42
CA GLN A 119 6.54 -10.91 -16.22
C GLN A 119 6.14 -10.67 -14.76
N PRO A 120 4.85 -10.38 -14.50
CA PRO A 120 4.36 -10.30 -13.14
C PRO A 120 4.51 -11.66 -12.45
N CYS A 121 5.15 -11.69 -11.29
CA CYS A 121 5.31 -12.89 -10.48
C CYS A 121 4.98 -12.58 -9.01
N TYR A 122 4.34 -13.52 -8.31
CA TYR A 122 4.20 -13.39 -6.86
C TYR A 122 5.57 -13.60 -6.21
N PRO A 123 6.06 -12.67 -5.38
CA PRO A 123 7.32 -12.88 -4.68
C PRO A 123 7.15 -14.08 -3.73
N PHE A 124 8.15 -14.97 -3.72
CA PHE A 124 8.29 -15.93 -2.65
C PHE A 124 8.66 -15.17 -1.38
N TRP A 125 7.99 -15.44 -0.27
CA TRP A 125 8.41 -14.91 1.04
C TRP A 125 9.80 -15.48 1.34
N THR A 126 10.85 -14.65 1.26
CA THR A 126 12.21 -14.98 1.70
C THR A 126 12.46 -14.42 3.08
#